data_AF-A0A3S4LVT5-F1
#
_entry.id   AF-A0A3S4LVT5-F1
#
_cell.length_a   1.000
_cell.length_b   1.000
_cell.length_c   1.000
_cell.angle_alpha   90.00
_cell.angle_beta   90.00
_cell.angle_gamma   90.00
#
_symmetry.space_group_name_H-M   'P 1'
#
loop_
_entity.id
_entity.type
_entity.pdbx_description
1 polymer ?
#
loop_
_entity_poly.entity_id
_entity_poly.type
_entity_poly.pdbx_seq_one_letter_code
_entity_poly.pdbx_strand_id
1 'polypeptide(L)'
;MKYEWRKLDKKLYQGPKTPVVIEHPVQSFIMLNGQGNPNKADFSERVSALYSLAYAIKMEYKKLLIIRNLLILPFTLWKGVGSKQKQRLW
;
A
#
# COMPACT_ATOMS: atom_id res chain seq x y z
N MET A 1 -4.27 5.11 -8.08
CA MET A 1 -3.23 4.09 -8.32
C MET A 1 -2.57 3.73 -6.99
N LYS A 2 -2.29 2.45 -6.73
CA LYS A 2 -1.60 2.00 -5.50
C LYS A 2 -0.11 2.37 -5.60
N TYR A 3 0.42 3.10 -4.62
CA TYR A 3 1.85 3.41 -4.56
C TYR A 3 2.62 2.17 -4.06
N GLU A 4 3.51 1.64 -4.90
CA GLU A 4 4.34 0.46 -4.58
C GLU A 4 5.82 0.84 -4.64
N TRP A 5 6.36 1.32 -3.51
CA TRP A 5 7.75 1.77 -3.34
C TRP A 5 8.80 0.76 -3.83
N ARG A 6 8.58 -0.56 -3.63
CA ARG A 6 9.51 -1.60 -4.13
C ARG A 6 9.66 -1.61 -5.66
N LYS A 7 8.63 -1.19 -6.40
CA LYS A 7 8.64 -1.16 -7.87
C LYS A 7 9.15 0.16 -8.41
N LEU A 8 8.83 1.26 -7.72
CA LEU A 8 9.18 2.62 -8.13
C LEU A 8 10.63 2.94 -7.73
N ASP A 9 11.03 2.59 -6.51
CA ASP A 9 12.34 2.93 -5.94
C ASP A 9 13.27 1.72 -5.91
N LYS A 10 13.40 1.04 -7.06
CA LYS A 10 14.23 -0.17 -7.16
C LYS A 10 15.66 0.05 -6.69
N LYS A 11 16.25 1.23 -6.95
CA LYS A 11 17.61 1.54 -6.51
C LYS A 11 17.78 1.49 -4.99
N LEU A 12 16.74 1.87 -4.22
CA LEU A 12 16.79 1.89 -2.75
C LEU A 12 16.55 0.52 -2.13
N TYR A 13 15.68 -0.29 -2.73
CA TYR A 13 15.19 -1.53 -2.11
C TYR A 13 15.60 -2.82 -2.83
N GLN A 14 16.08 -2.72 -4.06
CA GLN A 14 16.70 -3.79 -4.84
C GLN A 14 18.13 -3.36 -5.15
N GLY A 15 18.97 -3.43 -4.12
CA GLY A 15 20.37 -3.02 -4.22
C GLY A 15 21.15 -3.86 -5.26
N PRO A 16 22.11 -3.25 -5.96
CA PRO A 16 23.02 -3.99 -6.83
C PRO A 16 23.92 -4.94 -6.01
N LYS A 17 24.42 -6.01 -6.65
CA LYS A 17 25.35 -6.96 -6.01
C LYS A 17 26.69 -6.32 -5.62
N THR A 18 27.04 -5.21 -6.27
CA THR A 18 28.24 -4.43 -6.00
C THR A 18 27.91 -3.29 -5.04
N PRO A 19 28.82 -2.92 -4.12
CA PRO A 19 28.61 -1.76 -3.26
C PRO A 19 28.52 -0.49 -4.11
N VAL A 20 27.47 0.29 -3.92
CA VAL A 20 27.22 1.56 -4.62
C VAL A 20 26.76 2.59 -3.60
N VAL A 21 27.27 3.81 -3.72
CA VAL A 21 26.82 4.95 -2.91
C VAL A 21 25.48 5.42 -3.45
N ILE A 22 24.47 5.51 -2.58
CA ILE A 22 23.10 5.91 -2.95
C ILE A 22 22.65 7.01 -1.99
N GLU A 23 22.08 8.08 -2.53
CA GLU A 23 21.45 9.14 -1.76
C GLU A 23 20.02 8.73 -1.39
N HIS A 24 19.69 8.81 -0.09
CA HIS A 24 18.35 8.50 0.39
C HIS A 24 17.50 9.79 0.41
N PRO A 25 16.36 9.84 -0.31
CA PRO A 25 15.50 11.01 -0.27
C PRO A 25 14.86 11.16 1.12
N VAL A 26 14.45 12.39 1.46
CA VAL A 26 13.73 12.65 2.71
C VAL A 26 12.40 11.90 2.69
N GLN A 27 12.18 11.06 3.70
CA GLN A 27 10.98 10.23 3.85
C GLN A 27 10.46 10.28 5.28
N SER A 28 9.14 10.18 5.43
CA SER A 28 8.48 10.13 6.73
C SER A 28 8.31 8.69 7.18
N PHE A 29 8.73 8.38 8.40
CA PHE A 29 8.62 7.06 9.00
C PHE A 29 7.96 7.13 10.37
N ILE A 30 7.29 6.05 10.72
CA ILE A 30 6.85 5.79 12.09
C ILE A 30 7.96 4.98 12.74
N MET A 31 8.47 5.45 13.87
CA MET A 31 9.60 4.82 14.56
C MET A 31 9.27 4.59 16.03
N LEU A 32 9.78 3.48 16.57
CA LEU A 32 9.84 3.23 18.01
C LEU A 32 11.30 3.11 18.39
N ASN A 33 11.71 3.87 19.40
CA ASN A 33 13.05 3.74 19.97
C ASN A 33 13.12 2.45 20.79
N GLY A 34 14.26 1.78 20.70
CA GLY A 34 14.50 0.53 21.41
C GLY A 34 15.99 0.27 21.55
N GLN A 35 16.33 -0.50 22.57
CA GLN A 35 17.68 -0.96 22.85
C GLN A 35 17.61 -2.39 23.37
N GLY A 36 18.57 -3.23 22.98
CA GLY A 36 18.65 -4.61 23.45
C GLY A 36 18.87 -5.61 22.33
N ASN A 37 18.66 -6.88 22.65
CA ASN A 37 18.88 -7.99 21.72
C ASN A 37 17.64 -8.21 20.83
N PRO A 38 17.76 -8.14 19.49
CA PRO A 38 16.63 -8.30 18.57
C PRO A 38 15.98 -9.70 18.60
N ASN A 39 16.66 -10.69 19.18
CA ASN A 39 16.13 -12.05 19.31
C ASN A 39 15.23 -12.23 20.55
N LYS A 40 15.02 -11.18 21.36
CA LYS A 40 14.16 -11.23 22.55
C LYS A 40 12.73 -10.82 22.23
N ALA A 41 11.81 -11.26 23.10
CA ALA A 41 10.37 -11.00 22.96
C ALA A 41 10.01 -9.50 22.86
N ASP A 42 10.70 -8.64 23.62
CA ASP A 42 10.46 -7.18 23.61
C ASP A 42 10.61 -6.57 22.20
N PHE A 43 11.58 -7.02 21.40
CA PHE A 43 11.71 -6.56 20.02
C PHE A 43 10.52 -6.99 19.15
N SER A 44 10.12 -8.25 19.24
CA SER A 44 8.99 -8.77 18.47
C SER A 44 7.68 -8.06 18.82
N GLU A 45 7.49 -7.72 20.10
CA GLU A 45 6.31 -6.99 20.57
C GLU A 45 6.27 -5.56 20.00
N ARG A 46 7.39 -4.84 20.05
CA ARG A 46 7.50 -3.49 19.44
C ARG A 46 7.25 -3.50 17.94
N VAL A 47 7.78 -4.50 17.22
CA VAL A 47 7.52 -4.68 15.78
C VAL A 47 6.04 -4.95 15.52
N SER A 48 5.39 -5.76 16.36
CA SER A 48 3.96 -6.08 16.25
C SER A 48 3.07 -4.84 16.49
N ALA A 49 3.45 -3.98 17.44
CA ALA A 49 2.80 -2.71 17.69
C ALA A 49 2.93 -1.75 16.49
N LEU A 50 4.13 -1.61 15.93
CA LEU A 50 4.38 -0.82 14.71
C LEU A 50 3.53 -1.31 13.53
N TYR A 51 3.46 -2.64 13.34
CA TYR A 51 2.68 -3.22 12.25
C TYR A 51 1.18 -2.97 12.41
N SER A 52 0.66 -3.12 13.63
CA SER A 52 -0.74 -2.82 13.96
C SER A 52 -1.10 -1.37 13.64
N LEU A 53 -0.25 -0.42 14.04
CA LEU A 53 -0.44 1.00 13.77
C LEU A 53 -0.40 1.32 12.26
N ALA A 54 0.60 0.79 11.55
CA ALA A 54 0.73 0.99 10.11
C ALA A 54 -0.49 0.44 9.34
N TYR A 55 -1.04 -0.70 9.78
CA TYR A 55 -2.23 -1.28 9.17
C TYR A 55 -3.48 -0.43 9.39
N ALA A 56 -3.67 0.10 10.60
CA ALA A 56 -4.76 1.03 10.89
C ALA A 56 -4.71 2.25 9.96
N ILE A 57 -3.54 2.90 9.81
CA ILE A 57 -3.35 4.05 8.91
C ILE A 57 -3.67 3.69 7.46
N LYS A 58 -3.21 2.53 6.98
CA LYS A 58 -3.49 2.03 5.63
C LYS A 58 -5.00 1.86 5.39
N MET A 59 -5.73 1.32 6.38
CA MET A 59 -7.17 1.11 6.27
C MET A 59 -7.93 2.43 6.30
N GLU A 60 -7.57 3.37 7.17
CA GLU A 60 -8.16 4.71 7.20
C GLU A 60 -7.94 5.44 5.87
N TYR A 61 -6.73 5.37 5.30
CA TYR A 61 -6.46 5.94 3.98
C TYR A 61 -7.33 5.32 2.88
N LYS A 62 -7.49 3.99 2.88
CA LYS A 62 -8.37 3.30 1.94
C LYS A 62 -9.83 3.75 2.11
N LYS A 63 -10.30 3.89 3.34
CA LYS A 63 -11.65 4.37 3.67
C LYS A 63 -11.88 5.80 3.18
N LEU A 64 -10.92 6.70 3.39
CA LEU A 64 -10.97 8.07 2.88
C LEU A 64 -11.02 8.13 1.35
N LEU A 65 -10.24 7.28 0.66
CA LEU A 65 -10.29 7.18 -0.81
C LEU A 65 -11.65 6.70 -1.32
N ILE A 66 -12.30 5.77 -0.61
CA ILE A 66 -13.64 5.30 -0.93
C ILE A 66 -14.67 6.42 -0.70
N ILE A 67 -14.62 7.09 0.46
CA ILE A 67 -15.58 8.15 0.83
C ILE A 67 -15.46 9.36 -0.10
N ARG A 68 -14.24 9.75 -0.49
CA ARG A 68 -14.00 10.93 -1.34
C ARG A 68 -14.36 10.72 -2.82
N ASN A 69 -14.81 9.53 -3.24
CA ASN A 69 -15.18 9.22 -4.63
C ASN A 69 -14.14 9.63 -5.69
N LEU A 70 -12.86 9.81 -5.31
CA LEU A 70 -11.85 10.45 -6.17
C LEU A 70 -11.30 9.54 -7.28
N LEU A 71 -11.95 8.39 -7.51
CA LEU A 71 -11.67 7.45 -8.60
C LEU A 71 -12.95 6.84 -9.22
N ILE A 72 -14.11 7.49 -9.09
CA ILE A 72 -15.27 7.16 -9.94
C ILE A 72 -15.49 8.30 -10.93
N LEU A 73 -14.66 8.30 -11.98
CA LEU A 73 -15.01 8.83 -13.30
C LEU A 73 -14.78 7.65 -14.29
N PRO A 74 -15.67 7.41 -15.25
CA PRO A 74 -16.90 6.64 -15.09
C PRO A 74 -16.80 5.32 -15.87
N PHE A 75 -16.40 4.22 -15.23
CA PHE A 75 -16.51 2.90 -15.87
C PHE A 75 -17.92 2.28 -15.74
N THR A 76 -18.80 2.90 -14.96
CA THR A 76 -20.15 2.37 -14.66
C THR A 76 -21.30 3.10 -15.35
N LEU A 77 -21.04 3.92 -16.38
CA LEU A 77 -22.10 4.63 -17.12
C LEU A 77 -22.17 4.33 -18.63
N TRP A 78 -21.49 3.29 -19.12
CA TRP A 78 -21.58 2.85 -20.53
C TRP A 78 -21.78 1.34 -20.70
N LYS A 79 -22.81 0.80 -20.06
CA LYS A 79 -23.56 -0.39 -20.54
C LYS A 79 -24.97 -0.35 -19.95
N GLY A 80 -25.82 0.52 -20.50
CA GLY A 80 -27.20 0.67 -20.03
C GLY A 80 -28.17 1.27 -21.04
N VAL A 81 -27.77 1.44 -22.30
CA VAL A 81 -28.68 1.79 -23.40
C VAL A 81 -28.45 0.76 -24.51
N GLY A 82 -29.44 -0.08 -24.77
CA GLY A 82 -29.38 -1.09 -25.81
C GLY A 82 -29.98 -2.42 -25.38
N SER A 83 -31.32 -2.45 -25.31
CA SER A 83 -32.17 -3.55 -25.77
C SER A 83 -31.45 -4.89 -26.03
N LYS A 84 -31.65 -5.87 -25.13
CA LYS A 84 -31.55 -7.28 -25.52
C LYS A 84 -32.90 -7.95 -25.35
N GLN A 85 -33.50 -8.19 -26.51
CA GLN A 85 -34.51 -9.19 -26.72
C GLN A 85 -34.16 -10.49 -26.00
N LYS A 86 -35.21 -11.02 -25.37
CA LYS A 86 -35.40 -12.42 -25.01
C LYS A 86 -34.98 -13.34 -26.15
N GLN A 87 -33.92 -14.12 -25.97
CA GLN A 87 -33.82 -15.43 -26.61
C GLN A 87 -33.37 -16.45 -25.57
N ARG A 88 -34.37 -17.22 -25.17
CA ARG A 88 -34.33 -18.55 -24.57
C ARG A 88 -33.95 -19.51 -25.69
N LEU A 89 -32.86 -20.24 -25.58
CA LEU A 89 -32.59 -21.46 -26.34
C LEU A 89 -31.67 -22.34 -25.49
N TRP A 90 -32.31 -23.38 -24.94
CA TRP A 90 -31.81 -24.59 -24.25
C TRP A 90 -30.81 -24.43 -23.11
#